data_AF-A0A2E9MLN2-F1
#
_entry.id   AF-A0A2E9MLN2-F1
#
_cell.length_a   1.000
_cell.length_b   1.000
_cell.length_c   1.000
_cell.angle_alpha   90.00
_cell.angle_beta   90.00
_cell.angle_gamma   90.00
#
_symmetry.space_group_name_H-M   'P 1'
#
loop_
_entity.id
_entity.type
_entity.pdbx_description
1 polymer ?
#
loop_
_entity_poly.entity_id
_entity_poly.type
_entity_poly.pdbx_seq_one_letter_code
_entity_poly.pdbx_strand_id
1 'polypeptide(L)'
;MYQAIGVEPIINCRGTFTIIGGSVERPEVLQAMEAAAGYFAQYDEMAAAVGQRLADITGAEWGLIASGCAAAIKHVTIACVTGGNPEKLIRVPDLTGFDKNQVIIPGYCRNAYDHAVRNVGVEIVMVDTAEEMEQAINPRTAMIYMVTGRGEDQPLSLQEMARIAKPHGIPILADSAAENLTIPNVHLEAGATVVTYSGGKALCGPQCAGIALGDKALLTSTWQASSPHHGPGRDDKIGKEEILGMLAAVEAWVTRDHEGEWQSWLEKLETISKRVEGIDTVTTSVDAPEGLNNRAPRLTIRWDPSVLHITGDQVAEDFARKPPRIAIGSGDGDGSASVNVTPSQLQPGNEQVVAERIHAILTEKREPLNDDLAAARLDVSGTWEVQVQYATSVSQHRWTLSQDGNWVSGIHETDYATIQIAGVVEGNQVKLESHMRRPGNWIPFLFGGSGTGDSLTGTIHLGEYQTATFSAQRTPAGRKGRRVTIPGGPPLAT
;
A
#
# COMPACT_ATOMS: atom_id res chain seq x y z
N MET A 1 -6.90 6.65 26.01
CA MET A 1 -6.07 5.41 25.94
C MET A 1 -4.72 5.69 25.29
N TYR A 2 -4.64 6.16 24.03
CA TYR A 2 -3.37 6.44 23.35
C TYR A 2 -2.40 7.34 24.12
N GLN A 3 -2.88 8.49 24.63
CA GLN A 3 -2.04 9.41 25.39
C GLN A 3 -1.50 8.80 26.68
N ALA A 4 -2.23 7.86 27.30
CA ALA A 4 -1.78 7.17 28.51
C ALA A 4 -0.59 6.23 28.26
N ILE A 5 -0.36 5.82 27.00
CA ILE A 5 0.82 5.04 26.57
C ILE A 5 1.83 5.89 25.78
N GLY A 6 1.71 7.23 25.83
CA GLY A 6 2.64 8.16 25.19
C GLY A 6 2.43 8.35 23.68
N VAL A 7 1.27 7.97 23.15
CA VAL A 7 0.93 8.15 21.72
C VAL A 7 -0.08 9.28 21.57
N GLU A 8 0.27 10.31 20.81
CA GLU A 8 -0.65 11.39 20.49
C GLU A 8 -1.54 11.01 19.29
N PRO A 9 -2.89 11.09 19.43
CA PRO A 9 -3.80 10.90 18.31
C PRO A 9 -3.54 11.88 17.16
N ILE A 10 -3.95 11.49 15.96
CA ILE A 10 -3.76 12.28 14.75
C ILE A 10 -5.11 12.58 14.09
N ILE A 11 -5.21 13.73 13.44
CA ILE A 11 -6.29 14.04 12.51
C ILE A 11 -5.93 13.45 11.15
N ASN A 12 -6.81 12.59 10.61
CA ASN A 12 -6.55 11.86 9.38
C ASN A 12 -7.17 12.57 8.16
N CYS A 13 -6.33 13.19 7.33
CA CYS A 13 -6.71 13.76 6.02
C CYS A 13 -6.21 12.91 4.83
N ARG A 14 -5.73 11.68 5.09
CA ARG A 14 -5.12 10.79 4.07
C ARG A 14 -6.06 9.70 3.58
N GLY A 15 -7.20 9.49 4.25
CA GLY A 15 -8.09 8.36 4.00
C GLY A 15 -7.66 7.11 4.78
N THR A 16 -7.91 5.92 4.24
CA THR A 16 -7.89 4.67 5.01
C THR A 16 -6.52 3.97 4.99
N PHE A 17 -5.45 4.70 5.29
CA PHE A 17 -4.09 4.14 5.35
C PHE A 17 -3.90 3.29 6.62
N THR A 18 -3.37 2.09 6.47
CA THR A 18 -3.20 1.14 7.59
C THR A 18 -2.24 1.65 8.67
N ILE A 19 -1.16 2.32 8.28
CA ILE A 19 -0.15 2.88 9.20
C ILE A 19 -0.73 3.89 10.20
N ILE A 20 -1.93 4.40 9.94
CA ILE A 20 -2.65 5.38 10.78
C ILE A 20 -4.02 4.87 11.25
N GLY A 21 -4.28 3.56 11.14
CA GLY A 21 -5.46 2.90 11.70
C GLY A 21 -6.64 2.72 10.75
N GLY A 22 -6.52 3.10 9.48
CA GLY A 22 -7.56 2.94 8.47
C GLY A 22 -8.81 3.79 8.74
N SER A 23 -9.97 3.15 8.90
CA SER A 23 -11.24 3.83 9.16
C SER A 23 -11.65 3.82 10.64
N VAL A 24 -12.41 4.84 11.07
CA VAL A 24 -13.10 4.78 12.37
C VAL A 24 -14.31 3.84 12.28
N GLU A 25 -14.37 2.87 13.19
CA GLU A 25 -15.46 1.89 13.28
C GLU A 25 -16.80 2.56 13.57
N ARG A 26 -17.86 2.07 12.93
CA ARG A 26 -19.23 2.56 13.14
C ARG A 26 -19.78 2.16 14.51
N PRO A 27 -20.74 2.92 15.09
CA PRO A 27 -21.37 2.55 16.36
C PRO A 27 -21.96 1.13 16.37
N GLU A 28 -22.57 0.70 15.27
CA GLU A 28 -23.16 -0.64 15.10
C GLU A 28 -22.10 -1.75 15.22
N VAL A 29 -20.89 -1.49 14.71
CA VAL A 29 -19.75 -2.41 14.76
C VAL A 29 -19.27 -2.58 16.20
N LEU A 30 -19.06 -1.46 16.90
CA LEU A 30 -18.63 -1.45 18.30
C LEU A 30 -19.64 -2.17 19.19
N GLN A 31 -20.93 -1.92 18.98
CA GLN A 31 -22.00 -2.57 19.72
C GLN A 31 -22.03 -4.09 19.48
N ALA A 32 -21.87 -4.53 18.23
CA ALA A 32 -21.84 -5.94 17.89
C ALA A 32 -20.61 -6.66 18.49
N MET A 33 -19.44 -6.01 18.47
CA MET A 33 -18.22 -6.54 19.10
C MET A 33 -18.38 -6.66 20.61
N GLU A 34 -18.92 -5.64 21.28
CA GLU A 34 -19.20 -5.68 22.72
C GLU A 34 -20.20 -6.79 23.08
N ALA A 35 -21.29 -6.91 22.31
CA ALA A 35 -22.31 -7.93 22.52
C ALA A 35 -21.75 -9.36 22.33
N ALA A 36 -20.83 -9.54 21.38
CA ALA A 36 -20.19 -10.82 21.11
C ALA A 36 -19.19 -11.25 22.19
N ALA A 37 -18.47 -10.31 22.79
CA ALA A 37 -17.31 -10.57 23.65
C ALA A 37 -17.62 -11.44 24.88
N GLY A 38 -18.86 -11.40 25.37
CA GLY A 38 -19.30 -12.11 26.58
C GLY A 38 -19.70 -13.59 26.40
N TYR A 39 -19.73 -14.12 25.18
CA TYR A 39 -20.32 -15.44 24.89
C TYR A 39 -19.38 -16.37 24.11
N PHE A 40 -19.56 -17.68 24.26
CA PHE A 40 -18.86 -18.67 23.44
C PHE A 40 -19.75 -19.12 22.27
N ALA A 41 -19.15 -19.39 21.12
CA ALA A 41 -19.82 -19.95 19.95
C ALA A 41 -18.95 -21.03 19.29
N GLN A 42 -19.59 -22.03 18.68
CA GLN A 42 -18.90 -22.94 17.78
C GLN A 42 -18.70 -22.22 16.44
N TYR A 43 -17.45 -22.15 15.99
CA TYR A 43 -17.05 -21.27 14.89
C TYR A 43 -17.58 -21.70 13.51
N ASP A 44 -17.81 -22.99 13.28
CA ASP A 44 -18.39 -23.49 12.02
C ASP A 44 -19.89 -23.19 11.95
N GLU A 45 -20.62 -23.33 13.05
CA GLU A 45 -22.02 -22.91 13.16
C GLU A 45 -22.15 -21.40 12.92
N MET A 46 -21.26 -20.62 13.54
CA MET A 46 -21.20 -19.17 13.34
C MET A 46 -20.85 -18.82 11.89
N ALA A 47 -19.83 -19.44 11.29
CA ALA A 47 -19.46 -19.19 9.91
C ALA A 47 -20.59 -19.56 8.92
N ALA A 48 -21.29 -20.67 9.15
CA ALA A 48 -22.47 -21.06 8.38
C ALA A 48 -23.56 -19.98 8.42
N ALA A 49 -23.91 -19.50 9.61
CA ALA A 49 -24.94 -18.49 9.82
C ALA A 49 -24.53 -17.11 9.25
N VAL A 50 -23.31 -16.65 9.53
CA VAL A 50 -22.75 -15.39 9.03
C VAL A 50 -22.68 -15.42 7.51
N GLY A 51 -22.18 -16.51 6.92
CA GLY A 51 -22.07 -16.62 5.48
C GLY A 51 -23.42 -16.62 4.77
N GLN A 52 -24.45 -17.25 5.35
CA GLN A 52 -25.81 -17.17 4.82
C GLN A 52 -26.37 -15.75 4.94
N ARG A 53 -26.13 -15.08 6.07
CA ARG A 53 -26.59 -13.69 6.26
C ARG A 53 -25.93 -12.73 5.27
N LEU A 54 -24.64 -12.90 4.98
CA LEU A 54 -23.95 -12.14 3.94
C LEU A 54 -24.55 -12.40 2.55
N ALA A 55 -24.91 -13.64 2.23
CA ALA A 55 -25.62 -13.98 1.00
C ALA A 55 -26.97 -13.24 0.90
N ASP A 56 -27.77 -13.28 1.96
CA ASP A 56 -29.09 -12.65 2.01
C ASP A 56 -29.00 -11.13 1.79
N ILE A 57 -27.95 -10.48 2.29
CA ILE A 57 -27.74 -9.03 2.15
C ILE A 57 -27.19 -8.66 0.77
N THR A 58 -26.19 -9.41 0.29
CA THR A 58 -25.38 -8.99 -0.87
C THR A 58 -25.83 -9.60 -2.19
N GLY A 59 -26.65 -10.64 -2.15
CA GLY A 59 -27.04 -11.44 -3.32
C GLY A 59 -25.96 -12.41 -3.82
N ALA A 60 -24.80 -12.51 -3.15
CA ALA A 60 -23.83 -13.56 -3.40
C ALA A 60 -24.37 -14.93 -2.97
N GLU A 61 -23.77 -16.02 -3.46
CA GLU A 61 -24.19 -17.38 -3.07
C GLU A 61 -23.84 -17.67 -1.59
N TRP A 62 -22.68 -17.20 -1.14
CA TRP A 62 -22.24 -17.28 0.25
C TRP A 62 -21.19 -16.21 0.58
N GLY A 63 -20.89 -16.04 1.85
CA GLY A 63 -19.88 -15.10 2.33
C GLY A 63 -18.99 -15.67 3.44
N LEU A 64 -17.80 -15.10 3.57
CA LEU A 64 -16.83 -15.42 4.61
C LEU A 64 -16.23 -14.12 5.17
N ILE A 65 -15.95 -14.12 6.48
CA ILE A 65 -15.21 -13.05 7.15
C ILE A 65 -13.85 -13.59 7.59
N ALA A 66 -12.78 -12.88 7.23
CA ALA A 66 -11.39 -13.26 7.51
C ALA A 66 -10.64 -12.13 8.24
N SER A 67 -9.46 -12.45 8.78
CA SER A 67 -8.54 -11.50 9.44
C SER A 67 -7.89 -10.53 8.43
N GLY A 68 -8.70 -9.73 7.76
CA GLY A 68 -8.30 -8.76 6.75
C GLY A 68 -8.50 -9.30 5.34
N CYS A 69 -8.52 -8.38 4.36
CA CYS A 69 -8.64 -8.73 2.95
C CYS A 69 -7.44 -9.59 2.48
N ALA A 70 -6.23 -9.32 2.99
CA ALA A 70 -5.05 -10.14 2.70
C ALA A 70 -5.20 -11.59 3.18
N ALA A 71 -5.79 -11.82 4.37
CA ALA A 71 -6.09 -13.18 4.83
C ALA A 71 -7.12 -13.87 3.94
N ALA A 72 -8.18 -13.15 3.51
CA ALA A 72 -9.14 -13.68 2.54
C ALA A 72 -8.46 -14.09 1.23
N ILE A 73 -7.56 -13.27 0.69
CA ILE A 73 -6.78 -13.59 -0.52
C ILE A 73 -5.96 -14.86 -0.31
N LYS A 74 -5.24 -14.96 0.81
CA LYS A 74 -4.45 -16.15 1.16
C LYS A 74 -5.32 -17.39 1.30
N HIS A 75 -6.42 -17.32 2.05
CA HIS A 75 -7.34 -18.45 2.26
C HIS A 75 -7.98 -18.94 0.95
N VAL A 76 -8.42 -18.03 0.08
CA VAL A 76 -8.98 -18.39 -1.23
C VAL A 76 -7.91 -19.05 -2.10
N THR A 77 -6.69 -18.52 -2.09
CA THR A 77 -5.56 -19.13 -2.80
C THR A 77 -5.29 -20.56 -2.30
N ILE A 78 -5.27 -20.77 -0.98
CA ILE A 78 -5.11 -22.11 -0.38
C ILE A 78 -6.27 -23.03 -0.80
N ALA A 79 -7.50 -22.55 -0.80
CA ALA A 79 -8.67 -23.32 -1.22
C ALA A 79 -8.57 -23.77 -2.68
N CYS A 80 -8.15 -22.88 -3.59
CA CYS A 80 -7.95 -23.19 -5.02
C CYS A 80 -6.85 -24.24 -5.25
N VAL A 81 -5.81 -24.24 -4.43
CA VAL A 81 -4.69 -25.20 -4.51
C VAL A 81 -5.02 -26.56 -3.88
N THR A 82 -5.74 -26.55 -2.76
CA THR A 82 -5.99 -27.75 -1.94
C THR A 82 -7.31 -28.44 -2.26
N GLY A 83 -8.30 -27.70 -2.79
CA GLY A 83 -9.67 -28.18 -3.02
C GLY A 83 -10.39 -28.58 -1.72
N GLY A 84 -10.01 -28.00 -0.58
CA GLY A 84 -10.56 -28.33 0.74
C GLY A 84 -10.01 -29.63 1.34
N ASN A 85 -9.00 -30.28 0.73
CA ASN A 85 -8.39 -31.49 1.27
C ASN A 85 -7.42 -31.17 2.44
N PRO A 86 -7.69 -31.64 3.67
CA PRO A 86 -6.84 -31.36 4.83
C PRO A 86 -5.41 -31.91 4.73
N GLU A 87 -5.18 -33.02 4.03
CA GLU A 87 -3.83 -33.56 3.82
C GLU A 87 -2.98 -32.66 2.93
N LYS A 88 -3.61 -32.03 1.93
CA LYS A 88 -2.97 -30.98 1.12
C LYS A 88 -2.79 -29.71 1.96
N LEU A 89 -3.80 -29.32 2.73
CA LEU A 89 -3.78 -28.09 3.54
C LEU A 89 -2.55 -28.01 4.45
N ILE A 90 -2.22 -29.08 5.19
CA ILE A 90 -1.09 -29.08 6.14
C ILE A 90 0.30 -29.06 5.48
N ARG A 91 0.39 -29.27 4.16
CA ARG A 91 1.66 -29.25 3.41
C ARG A 91 2.02 -27.87 2.87
N VAL A 92 1.04 -26.99 2.69
CA VAL A 92 1.27 -25.59 2.30
C VAL A 92 2.25 -24.94 3.30
N PRO A 93 3.32 -24.28 2.84
CA PRO A 93 3.55 -23.79 1.48
C PRO A 93 4.38 -24.70 0.55
N ASP A 94 4.77 -25.91 0.98
CA ASP A 94 5.43 -26.85 0.07
C ASP A 94 4.39 -27.56 -0.82
N LEU A 95 4.27 -27.08 -2.05
CA LEU A 95 3.33 -27.59 -3.05
C LEU A 95 3.91 -28.73 -3.89
N THR A 96 5.03 -29.32 -3.49
CA THR A 96 5.64 -30.45 -4.22
C THR A 96 4.65 -31.62 -4.32
N GLY A 97 4.36 -32.04 -5.56
CA GLY A 97 3.42 -33.12 -5.86
C GLY A 97 1.95 -32.69 -5.94
N PHE A 98 1.65 -31.40 -5.88
CA PHE A 98 0.30 -30.88 -6.09
C PHE A 98 0.01 -30.74 -7.59
N ASP A 99 -1.23 -31.02 -7.98
CA ASP A 99 -1.68 -30.88 -9.37
C ASP A 99 -1.74 -29.41 -9.80
N LYS A 100 -2.18 -28.53 -8.88
CA LYS A 100 -2.34 -27.09 -9.08
C LYS A 100 -1.37 -26.33 -8.20
N ASN A 101 -0.54 -25.47 -8.79
CA ASN A 101 0.46 -24.67 -8.09
C ASN A 101 0.81 -23.35 -8.78
N GLN A 102 0.05 -22.94 -9.81
CA GLN A 102 0.25 -21.69 -10.53
C GLN A 102 -0.92 -20.73 -10.33
N VAL A 103 -0.64 -19.44 -10.13
CA VAL A 103 -1.65 -18.37 -10.12
C VAL A 103 -1.33 -17.38 -11.22
N ILE A 104 -2.30 -17.10 -12.08
CA ILE A 104 -2.17 -16.11 -13.15
C ILE A 104 -2.50 -14.73 -12.59
N ILE A 105 -1.65 -13.73 -12.85
CA ILE A 105 -1.87 -12.35 -12.43
C ILE A 105 -1.54 -11.40 -13.59
N PRO A 106 -2.46 -10.51 -14.01
CA PRO A 106 -2.11 -9.47 -14.96
C PRO A 106 -0.94 -8.61 -14.48
N GLY A 107 0.02 -8.24 -15.33
CA GLY A 107 1.22 -7.50 -14.93
C GLY A 107 0.92 -6.21 -14.17
N TYR A 108 -0.09 -5.46 -14.64
CA TYR A 108 -0.56 -4.22 -14.01
C TYR A 108 -1.30 -4.41 -12.67
N CYS A 109 -1.70 -5.65 -12.32
CA CYS A 109 -2.32 -6.00 -11.05
C CYS A 109 -1.30 -6.33 -9.94
N ARG A 110 -0.01 -6.48 -10.27
CA ARG A 110 1.04 -6.78 -9.28
C ARG A 110 1.13 -5.63 -8.26
N ASN A 111 0.95 -5.94 -6.98
CA ASN A 111 1.02 -4.98 -5.86
C ASN A 111 1.58 -5.66 -4.60
N ALA A 112 1.72 -4.92 -3.49
CA ALA A 112 2.31 -5.47 -2.26
C ALA A 112 1.45 -6.56 -1.62
N TYR A 113 0.14 -6.56 -1.89
CA TYR A 113 -0.84 -7.49 -1.31
C TYR A 113 -0.85 -8.86 -1.99
N ASP A 114 -0.30 -8.98 -3.20
CA ASP A 114 -0.03 -10.28 -3.84
C ASP A 114 0.92 -11.18 -3.02
N HIS A 115 1.55 -10.64 -1.97
CA HIS A 115 2.30 -11.41 -1.00
C HIS A 115 1.42 -12.47 -0.31
N ALA A 116 0.14 -12.18 -0.11
CA ALA A 116 -0.84 -13.14 0.41
C ALA A 116 -0.96 -14.38 -0.50
N VAL A 117 -0.90 -14.19 -1.82
CA VAL A 117 -0.87 -15.29 -2.80
C VAL A 117 0.47 -16.03 -2.73
N ARG A 118 1.59 -15.28 -2.75
CA ARG A 118 2.96 -15.85 -2.71
C ARG A 118 3.24 -16.67 -1.46
N ASN A 119 2.66 -16.31 -0.32
CA ASN A 119 2.80 -17.03 0.95
C ASN A 119 2.26 -18.47 0.90
N VAL A 120 1.47 -18.82 -0.13
CA VAL A 120 0.97 -20.19 -0.34
C VAL A 120 2.01 -21.09 -1.02
N GLY A 121 3.10 -20.51 -1.57
CA GLY A 121 4.14 -21.26 -2.29
C GLY A 121 3.83 -21.50 -3.77
N VAL A 122 2.83 -20.81 -4.32
CA VAL A 122 2.48 -20.88 -5.74
C VAL A 122 3.49 -20.15 -6.63
N GLU A 123 3.62 -20.61 -7.86
CA GLU A 123 4.30 -19.88 -8.93
C GLU A 123 3.36 -18.82 -9.52
N ILE A 124 3.82 -17.57 -9.59
CA ILE A 124 3.08 -16.49 -10.25
C ILE A 124 3.39 -16.49 -11.73
N VAL A 125 2.36 -16.65 -12.56
CA VAL A 125 2.43 -16.52 -14.02
C VAL A 125 1.88 -15.15 -14.41
N MET A 126 2.75 -14.26 -14.90
CA MET A 126 2.33 -12.93 -15.34
C MET A 126 1.89 -12.95 -16.80
N VAL A 127 0.82 -12.21 -17.10
CA VAL A 127 0.27 -12.03 -18.44
C VAL A 127 -0.14 -10.57 -18.64
N ASP A 128 -0.09 -10.08 -19.87
CA ASP A 128 -0.48 -8.71 -20.20
C ASP A 128 -1.56 -8.65 -21.29
N THR A 129 -1.84 -9.75 -22.01
CA THR A 129 -2.90 -9.81 -23.04
C THR A 129 -3.82 -11.03 -22.90
N ALA A 130 -4.95 -11.00 -23.63
CA ALA A 130 -5.89 -12.12 -23.72
C ALA A 130 -5.22 -13.37 -24.28
N GLU A 131 -4.40 -13.24 -25.32
CA GLU A 131 -3.68 -14.36 -25.94
C GLU A 131 -2.66 -14.98 -24.98
N GLU A 132 -1.92 -14.15 -24.23
CA GLU A 132 -0.98 -14.65 -23.22
C GLU A 132 -1.71 -15.38 -22.09
N MET A 133 -2.88 -14.88 -21.68
CA MET A 133 -3.72 -15.53 -20.68
C MET A 133 -4.26 -16.88 -21.17
N GLU A 134 -4.76 -16.95 -22.40
CA GLU A 134 -5.21 -18.20 -23.03
C GLU A 134 -4.09 -19.25 -23.08
N GLN A 135 -2.86 -18.82 -23.39
CA GLN A 135 -1.68 -19.70 -23.42
C GLN A 135 -1.18 -20.11 -22.03
N ALA A 136 -1.35 -19.25 -21.02
CA ALA A 136 -0.91 -19.49 -19.65
C ALA A 136 -1.79 -20.52 -18.91
N ILE A 137 -3.07 -20.62 -19.26
CA ILE A 137 -4.00 -21.59 -18.64
C ILE A 137 -3.58 -23.02 -18.98
N ASN A 138 -3.32 -23.81 -17.94
CA ASN A 138 -2.90 -25.20 -18.07
C ASN A 138 -3.35 -26.02 -16.82
N PRO A 139 -3.14 -27.35 -16.78
CA PRO A 139 -3.58 -28.18 -15.64
C PRO A 139 -3.05 -27.74 -14.27
N ARG A 140 -1.93 -27.00 -14.22
CA ARG A 140 -1.35 -26.47 -12.97
C ARG A 140 -1.97 -25.17 -12.48
N THR A 141 -2.82 -24.53 -13.29
CA THR A 141 -3.47 -23.27 -12.95
C THR A 141 -4.49 -23.49 -11.82
N ALA A 142 -4.22 -22.90 -10.66
CA ALA A 142 -5.08 -22.90 -9.48
C ALA A 142 -6.21 -21.89 -9.61
N MET A 143 -5.88 -20.65 -9.97
CA MET A 143 -6.80 -19.52 -10.05
C MET A 143 -6.16 -18.37 -10.83
N ILE A 144 -6.97 -17.35 -11.12
CA ILE A 144 -6.54 -16.03 -11.57
C ILE A 144 -6.78 -15.05 -10.42
N TYR A 145 -5.80 -14.20 -10.15
CA TYR A 145 -5.91 -13.11 -9.17
C TYR A 145 -5.80 -11.77 -9.88
N MET A 146 -6.72 -10.85 -9.59
CA MET A 146 -6.71 -9.50 -10.16
C MET A 146 -7.17 -8.48 -9.13
N VAL A 147 -6.68 -7.25 -9.25
CA VAL A 147 -7.03 -6.13 -8.36
C VAL A 147 -7.97 -5.22 -9.11
N THR A 148 -9.18 -5.02 -8.59
CA THR A 148 -10.18 -4.17 -9.26
C THR A 148 -9.87 -2.68 -9.10
N GLY A 149 -10.48 -1.83 -9.92
CA GLY A 149 -10.29 -0.38 -9.86
C GLY A 149 -8.89 0.08 -10.26
N ARG A 150 -8.14 -0.81 -10.93
CA ARG A 150 -6.85 -0.53 -11.56
C ARG A 150 -6.92 -0.99 -13.01
N GLY A 151 -6.43 -0.15 -13.91
CA GLY A 151 -6.29 -0.53 -15.31
C GLY A 151 -7.59 -0.52 -16.09
N GLU A 152 -8.43 0.50 -15.90
CA GLU A 152 -9.62 0.72 -16.74
C GLU A 152 -9.26 0.81 -18.24
N ASP A 153 -8.03 1.24 -18.55
CA ASP A 153 -7.47 1.29 -19.90
C ASP A 153 -6.64 0.04 -20.28
N GLN A 154 -6.67 -1.03 -19.48
CA GLN A 154 -5.86 -2.24 -19.71
C GLN A 154 -6.63 -3.29 -20.53
N PRO A 155 -5.92 -4.11 -21.34
CA PRO A 155 -6.55 -5.04 -22.28
C PRO A 155 -7.30 -6.21 -21.62
N LEU A 156 -6.95 -6.57 -20.38
CA LEU A 156 -7.57 -7.68 -19.64
C LEU A 156 -8.59 -7.16 -18.63
N SER A 157 -9.82 -6.86 -19.06
CA SER A 157 -10.91 -6.55 -18.13
C SER A 157 -11.32 -7.80 -17.33
N LEU A 158 -12.01 -7.63 -16.19
CA LEU A 158 -12.57 -8.76 -15.43
C LEU A 158 -13.49 -9.64 -16.29
N GLN A 159 -14.33 -9.02 -17.12
CA GLN A 159 -15.23 -9.74 -18.03
C GLN A 159 -14.46 -10.56 -19.07
N GLU A 160 -13.38 -10.01 -19.62
CA GLU A 160 -12.57 -10.71 -20.61
C GLU A 160 -11.81 -11.88 -19.98
N MET A 161 -11.23 -11.66 -18.80
CA MET A 161 -10.62 -12.75 -18.01
C MET A 161 -11.64 -13.85 -17.69
N ALA A 162 -12.87 -13.49 -17.32
CA ALA A 162 -13.95 -14.45 -17.06
C ALA A 162 -14.36 -15.22 -18.31
N ARG A 163 -14.44 -14.55 -19.48
CA ARG A 163 -14.72 -15.19 -20.77
C ARG A 163 -13.68 -16.28 -21.09
N ILE A 164 -12.40 -15.98 -20.84
CA ILE A 164 -11.28 -16.89 -21.08
C ILE A 164 -11.24 -18.02 -20.04
N ALA A 165 -11.45 -17.72 -18.77
CA ALA A 165 -11.27 -18.68 -17.67
C ALA A 165 -12.41 -19.72 -17.56
N LYS A 166 -13.65 -19.30 -17.85
CA LYS A 166 -14.86 -20.09 -17.61
C LYS A 166 -14.89 -21.44 -18.34
N PRO A 167 -14.52 -21.56 -19.63
CA PRO A 167 -14.45 -22.85 -20.33
C PRO A 167 -13.48 -23.85 -19.70
N HIS A 168 -12.49 -23.38 -18.93
CA HIS A 168 -11.47 -24.20 -18.28
C HIS A 168 -11.78 -24.46 -16.79
N GLY A 169 -12.86 -23.90 -16.25
CA GLY A 169 -13.21 -24.03 -14.83
C GLY A 169 -12.17 -23.41 -13.89
N ILE A 170 -11.46 -22.37 -14.32
CA ILE A 170 -10.48 -21.66 -13.48
C ILE A 170 -11.19 -20.52 -12.74
N PRO A 171 -11.13 -20.49 -11.40
CA PRO A 171 -11.77 -19.43 -10.62
C PRO A 171 -11.00 -18.12 -10.71
N ILE A 172 -11.73 -17.00 -10.63
CA ILE A 172 -11.17 -15.64 -10.55
C ILE A 172 -11.43 -15.07 -9.15
N LEU A 173 -10.35 -14.64 -8.49
CA LEU A 173 -10.40 -13.82 -7.29
C LEU A 173 -10.22 -12.35 -7.66
N ALA A 174 -11.27 -11.55 -7.46
CA ALA A 174 -11.25 -10.10 -7.59
C ALA A 174 -10.94 -9.44 -6.24
N ASP A 175 -9.73 -8.88 -6.10
CA ASP A 175 -9.35 -8.08 -4.94
C ASP A 175 -9.89 -6.65 -5.08
N SER A 176 -11.02 -6.39 -4.43
CA SER A 176 -11.70 -5.10 -4.35
C SER A 176 -11.48 -4.44 -2.99
N ALA A 177 -10.34 -4.72 -2.32
CA ALA A 177 -10.08 -4.26 -0.96
C ALA A 177 -10.32 -2.76 -0.73
N ALA A 178 -10.12 -1.91 -1.73
CA ALA A 178 -10.24 -0.45 -1.61
C ALA A 178 -11.54 0.12 -2.21
N GLU A 179 -12.44 -0.74 -2.68
CA GLU A 179 -13.68 -0.31 -3.32
C GLU A 179 -14.87 -0.28 -2.36
N ASN A 180 -15.88 0.51 -2.71
CA ASN A 180 -17.19 0.44 -2.10
C ASN A 180 -17.89 -0.88 -2.45
N LEU A 181 -18.58 -1.48 -1.47
CA LEU A 181 -19.39 -2.67 -1.68
C LEU A 181 -20.66 -2.31 -2.48
N THR A 182 -20.91 -3.05 -3.56
CA THR A 182 -22.12 -2.92 -4.39
C THR A 182 -23.09 -4.07 -4.13
N ILE A 183 -24.39 -3.79 -4.26
CA ILE A 183 -25.48 -4.76 -4.08
C ILE A 183 -26.54 -4.49 -5.17
N PRO A 184 -26.75 -5.40 -6.15
CA PRO A 184 -26.00 -6.64 -6.37
C PRO A 184 -24.51 -6.36 -6.66
N ASN A 185 -23.67 -7.37 -6.45
CA ASN A 185 -22.22 -7.20 -6.55
C ASN A 185 -21.75 -7.18 -8.02
N VAL A 186 -21.25 -6.03 -8.47
CA VAL A 186 -20.86 -5.81 -9.87
C VAL A 186 -19.71 -6.72 -10.34
N HIS A 187 -18.82 -7.15 -9.44
CA HIS A 187 -17.67 -7.99 -9.81
C HIS A 187 -18.07 -9.45 -9.97
N LEU A 188 -18.99 -9.94 -9.13
CA LEU A 188 -19.61 -11.25 -9.32
C LEU A 188 -20.44 -11.27 -10.61
N GLU A 189 -21.20 -10.22 -10.91
CA GLU A 189 -21.93 -10.07 -12.18
C GLU A 189 -20.99 -10.04 -13.40
N ALA A 190 -19.81 -9.42 -13.25
CA ALA A 190 -18.76 -9.38 -14.27
C ALA A 190 -18.00 -10.73 -14.43
N GLY A 191 -18.27 -11.72 -13.59
CA GLY A 191 -17.74 -13.09 -13.73
C GLY A 191 -16.61 -13.45 -12.77
N ALA A 192 -16.35 -12.67 -11.73
CA ALA A 192 -15.51 -13.11 -10.62
C ALA A 192 -16.16 -14.32 -9.92
N THR A 193 -15.35 -15.28 -9.49
CA THR A 193 -15.81 -16.42 -8.69
C THR A 193 -15.92 -16.02 -7.22
N VAL A 194 -14.95 -15.24 -6.74
CA VAL A 194 -14.94 -14.65 -5.41
C VAL A 194 -14.46 -13.21 -5.53
N VAL A 195 -15.09 -12.31 -4.77
CA VAL A 195 -14.66 -10.92 -4.60
C VAL A 195 -14.34 -10.64 -3.13
N THR A 196 -13.31 -9.85 -2.86
CA THR A 196 -12.90 -9.51 -1.49
C THR A 196 -12.93 -8.01 -1.22
N TYR A 197 -13.33 -7.61 -0.01
CA TYR A 197 -13.34 -6.22 0.45
C TYR A 197 -12.67 -6.07 1.83
N SER A 198 -12.07 -4.91 2.07
CA SER A 198 -11.47 -4.57 3.37
C SER A 198 -12.52 -4.01 4.32
N GLY A 199 -12.54 -4.48 5.57
CA GLY A 199 -13.44 -3.98 6.61
C GLY A 199 -13.09 -2.56 7.05
N GLY A 200 -11.82 -2.34 7.38
CA GLY A 200 -11.24 -1.05 7.80
C GLY A 200 -11.11 0.05 6.75
N LYS A 201 -11.98 0.04 5.74
CA LYS A 201 -12.00 1.06 4.68
C LYS A 201 -13.41 1.63 4.49
N ALA A 202 -14.00 1.49 3.30
CA ALA A 202 -15.32 2.04 2.98
C ALA A 202 -16.41 1.54 3.94
N LEU A 203 -16.35 0.25 4.30
CA LEU A 203 -17.32 -0.38 5.20
C LEU A 203 -17.26 0.17 6.62
N CYS A 204 -16.16 0.81 7.02
CA CYS A 204 -15.94 1.30 8.39
C CYS A 204 -16.20 0.21 9.45
N GLY A 205 -15.81 -1.02 9.11
CA GLY A 205 -15.81 -2.18 10.00
C GLY A 205 -14.47 -2.33 10.73
N PRO A 206 -14.25 -3.47 11.42
CA PRO A 206 -13.01 -3.69 12.16
C PRO A 206 -11.79 -3.58 11.23
N GLN A 207 -10.77 -2.83 11.66
CA GLN A 207 -9.60 -2.53 10.82
C GLN A 207 -8.89 -3.81 10.34
N CYS A 208 -8.85 -4.82 11.19
CA CYS A 208 -8.20 -6.11 10.95
C CYS A 208 -9.10 -7.15 10.28
N ALA A 209 -10.31 -6.79 9.81
CA ALA A 209 -11.24 -7.71 9.17
C ALA A 209 -11.38 -7.46 7.65
N GLY A 210 -11.84 -8.48 6.92
CA GLY A 210 -12.19 -8.41 5.51
C GLY A 210 -13.25 -9.45 5.17
N ILE A 211 -13.96 -9.23 4.06
CA ILE A 211 -15.00 -10.14 3.59
C ILE A 211 -14.62 -10.75 2.25
N ALA A 212 -15.03 -12.00 2.04
CA ALA A 212 -15.04 -12.67 0.74
C ALA A 212 -16.48 -13.05 0.41
N LEU A 213 -16.95 -12.76 -0.80
CA LEU A 213 -18.30 -13.05 -1.28
C LEU A 213 -18.20 -13.81 -2.60
N GLY A 214 -19.05 -14.81 -2.83
CA GLY A 214 -19.03 -15.56 -4.10
C GLY A 214 -19.48 -17.00 -3.98
N ASP A 215 -18.86 -17.88 -4.78
CA ASP A 215 -19.18 -19.31 -4.88
C ASP A 215 -19.11 -20.03 -3.53
N LYS A 216 -20.20 -20.71 -3.16
CA LYS A 216 -20.34 -21.34 -1.84
C LYS A 216 -19.38 -22.51 -1.64
N ALA A 217 -19.15 -23.32 -2.66
CA ALA A 217 -18.29 -24.50 -2.54
C ALA A 217 -16.82 -24.11 -2.34
N LEU A 218 -16.35 -23.13 -3.11
CA LEU A 218 -15.01 -22.57 -2.96
C LEU A 218 -14.85 -21.86 -1.62
N LEU A 219 -15.84 -21.05 -1.20
CA LEU A 219 -15.79 -20.38 0.09
C LEU A 219 -15.89 -21.35 1.28
N THR A 220 -16.56 -22.50 1.14
CA THR A 220 -16.54 -23.57 2.15
C THR A 220 -15.13 -24.16 2.29
N SER A 221 -14.44 -24.40 1.19
CA SER A 221 -13.03 -24.81 1.19
C SER A 221 -12.11 -23.72 1.74
N THR A 222 -12.46 -22.45 1.50
CA THR A 222 -11.76 -21.27 2.04
C THR A 222 -11.91 -21.20 3.56
N TRP A 223 -13.09 -21.51 4.10
CA TRP A 223 -13.30 -21.60 5.55
C TRP A 223 -12.49 -22.73 6.19
N GLN A 224 -12.41 -23.89 5.53
CA GLN A 224 -11.54 -25.00 5.96
C GLN A 224 -10.06 -24.59 6.02
N ALA A 225 -9.62 -23.69 5.15
CA ALA A 225 -8.26 -23.14 5.13
C ALA A 225 -8.03 -22.02 6.17
N SER A 226 -9.10 -21.45 6.72
CA SER A 226 -9.08 -20.34 7.68
C SER A 226 -8.98 -20.82 9.13
N SER A 227 -8.61 -19.91 10.04
CA SER A 227 -8.83 -20.09 11.48
C SER A 227 -10.33 -20.28 11.79
N PRO A 228 -10.72 -21.20 12.70
CA PRO A 228 -9.92 -21.86 13.74
C PRO A 228 -9.17 -23.14 13.30
N HIS A 229 -9.37 -23.62 12.07
CA HIS A 229 -8.80 -24.88 11.60
C HIS A 229 -7.26 -24.87 11.60
N HIS A 230 -6.67 -26.05 11.76
CA HIS A 230 -5.22 -26.21 11.70
C HIS A 230 -4.74 -26.13 10.24
N GLY A 231 -3.65 -25.39 10.01
CA GLY A 231 -3.09 -25.20 8.68
C GLY A 231 -2.42 -23.84 8.50
N PRO A 232 -2.02 -23.51 7.26
CA PRO A 232 -1.31 -22.28 6.92
C PRO A 232 -2.11 -20.99 7.10
N GLY A 233 -3.45 -21.03 7.24
CA GLY A 233 -4.28 -19.86 7.55
C GLY A 233 -4.57 -19.70 9.05
N ARG A 234 -3.99 -20.55 9.90
CA ARG A 234 -4.21 -20.48 11.34
C ARG A 234 -3.51 -19.28 11.99
N ASP A 235 -2.45 -18.78 11.36
CA ASP A 235 -1.72 -17.56 11.72
C ASP A 235 -2.55 -16.29 11.43
N ASP A 236 -3.52 -16.36 10.52
CA ASP A 236 -4.50 -15.30 10.21
C ASP A 236 -5.76 -15.40 11.09
N LYS A 237 -5.57 -15.52 12.40
CA LYS A 237 -6.67 -15.73 13.35
C LYS A 237 -7.58 -14.50 13.48
N ILE A 238 -8.88 -14.70 13.30
CA ILE A 238 -9.93 -13.71 13.58
C ILE A 238 -10.78 -14.09 14.80
N GLY A 239 -11.15 -13.11 15.63
CA GLY A 239 -12.05 -13.30 16.77
C GLY A 239 -13.53 -13.28 16.36
N LYS A 240 -14.40 -13.83 17.23
CA LYS A 240 -15.86 -13.80 17.04
C LYS A 240 -16.39 -12.36 17.10
N GLU A 241 -15.73 -11.51 17.87
CA GLU A 241 -15.99 -10.09 17.98
C GLU A 241 -15.83 -9.42 16.62
N GLU A 242 -14.68 -9.58 15.98
CA GLU A 242 -14.43 -8.98 14.66
C GLU A 242 -15.30 -9.59 13.57
N ILE A 243 -15.61 -10.89 13.63
CA ILE A 243 -16.57 -11.52 12.70
C ILE A 243 -17.94 -10.84 12.82
N LEU A 244 -18.49 -10.72 14.03
CA LEU A 244 -19.81 -10.14 14.23
C LEU A 244 -19.82 -8.62 14.04
N GLY A 245 -18.74 -7.92 14.39
CA GLY A 245 -18.55 -6.50 14.07
C GLY A 245 -18.51 -6.26 12.56
N MET A 246 -17.84 -7.12 11.80
CA MET A 246 -17.79 -7.01 10.34
C MET A 246 -19.14 -7.35 9.69
N LEU A 247 -19.90 -8.32 10.23
CA LEU A 247 -21.28 -8.57 9.81
C LEU A 247 -22.16 -7.32 10.03
N ALA A 248 -22.06 -6.70 11.20
CA ALA A 248 -22.78 -5.46 11.52
C ALA A 248 -22.36 -4.30 10.60
N ALA A 249 -21.10 -4.23 10.18
CA ALA A 249 -20.64 -3.24 9.19
C ALA A 249 -21.35 -3.40 7.83
N VAL A 250 -21.56 -4.64 7.38
CA VAL A 250 -22.28 -4.94 6.13
C VAL A 250 -23.78 -4.65 6.28
N GLU A 251 -24.39 -4.94 7.43
CA GLU A 251 -25.78 -4.57 7.72
C GLU A 251 -25.98 -3.04 7.81
N ALA A 252 -25.03 -2.33 8.40
CA ALA A 252 -25.03 -0.87 8.43
C ALA A 252 -24.83 -0.29 7.02
N TRP A 253 -24.00 -0.92 6.18
CA TRP A 253 -23.74 -0.46 4.81
C TRP A 253 -25.02 -0.27 3.98
N VAL A 254 -25.99 -1.16 4.13
CA VAL A 254 -27.26 -1.08 3.36
C VAL A 254 -28.25 -0.06 3.91
N THR A 255 -28.04 0.45 5.12
CA THR A 255 -28.91 1.45 5.77
C THR A 255 -28.26 2.83 5.89
N ARG A 256 -26.96 2.95 5.59
CA ARG A 256 -26.23 4.22 5.57
C ARG A 256 -26.80 5.17 4.52
N ASP A 257 -26.94 6.43 4.91
CA ASP A 257 -27.20 7.53 3.99
C ASP A 257 -25.90 7.93 3.29
N HIS A 258 -25.56 7.20 2.22
CA HIS A 258 -24.34 7.42 1.44
C HIS A 258 -24.30 8.80 0.78
N GLU A 259 -25.46 9.32 0.36
CA GLU A 259 -25.56 10.64 -0.25
C GLU A 259 -25.36 11.72 0.81
N GLY A 260 -26.03 11.62 1.95
CA GLY A 260 -25.81 12.53 3.07
C GLY A 260 -24.36 12.51 3.59
N GLU A 261 -23.72 11.33 3.63
CA GLU A 261 -22.30 11.22 3.96
C GLU A 261 -21.42 11.95 2.93
N TRP A 262 -21.68 11.76 1.65
CA TRP A 262 -20.98 12.46 0.57
C TRP A 262 -21.15 13.98 0.67
N GLN A 263 -22.38 14.47 0.90
CA GLN A 263 -22.63 15.90 1.11
C GLN A 263 -21.88 16.42 2.34
N SER A 264 -21.86 15.67 3.45
CA SER A 264 -21.11 16.05 4.65
C SER A 264 -19.61 16.17 4.38
N TRP A 265 -19.06 15.36 3.47
CA TRP A 265 -17.67 15.45 3.05
C TRP A 265 -17.43 16.72 2.25
N LEU A 266 -18.32 17.06 1.31
CA LEU A 266 -18.23 18.29 0.54
C LEU A 266 -18.32 19.54 1.44
N GLU A 267 -19.22 19.57 2.42
CA GLU A 267 -19.34 20.66 3.40
C GLU A 267 -18.06 20.86 4.24
N LYS A 268 -17.44 19.75 4.67
CA LYS A 268 -16.14 19.80 5.37
C LYS A 268 -15.04 20.37 4.48
N LEU A 269 -14.98 19.94 3.22
CA LEU A 269 -14.00 20.47 2.26
C LEU A 269 -14.25 21.94 1.94
N GLU A 270 -15.51 22.36 1.81
CA GLU A 270 -15.90 23.75 1.58
C GLU A 270 -15.50 24.64 2.76
N THR A 271 -15.66 24.16 3.99
CA THR A 271 -15.19 24.86 5.20
C THR A 271 -13.69 25.15 5.13
N ILE A 272 -12.90 24.14 4.72
CA ILE A 272 -11.45 24.28 4.58
C ILE A 272 -11.08 25.20 3.42
N SER A 273 -11.73 25.05 2.26
CA SER A 273 -11.42 25.85 1.07
C SER A 273 -11.73 27.33 1.28
N LYS A 274 -12.90 27.66 1.86
CA LYS A 274 -13.29 29.04 2.18
C LYS A 274 -12.31 29.70 3.13
N ARG A 275 -11.72 28.95 4.06
CA ARG A 275 -10.81 29.51 5.06
C ARG A 275 -9.52 30.05 4.46
N VAL A 276 -9.08 29.50 3.33
CA VAL A 276 -7.85 29.88 2.62
C VAL A 276 -8.11 30.80 1.43
N GLU A 277 -9.37 31.15 1.16
CA GLU A 277 -9.71 32.14 0.13
C GLU A 277 -9.09 33.50 0.47
N GLY A 278 -8.57 34.17 -0.56
CA GLY A 278 -7.95 35.50 -0.43
C GLY A 278 -6.49 35.49 0.05
N ILE A 279 -5.91 34.33 0.36
CA ILE A 279 -4.45 34.20 0.51
C ILE A 279 -3.81 34.30 -0.88
N ASP A 280 -2.72 35.05 -0.98
CA ASP A 280 -2.05 35.29 -2.26
C ASP A 280 -1.60 33.98 -2.93
N THR A 281 -1.80 33.88 -4.25
CA THR A 281 -1.55 32.70 -5.11
C THR A 281 -2.29 31.40 -4.75
N VAL A 282 -3.02 31.35 -3.64
CA VAL A 282 -3.74 30.13 -3.22
C VAL A 282 -4.93 29.87 -4.14
N THR A 283 -5.00 28.65 -4.67
CA THR A 283 -6.15 28.13 -5.41
C THR A 283 -6.61 26.82 -4.81
N THR A 284 -7.90 26.53 -4.95
CA THR A 284 -8.49 25.28 -4.44
C THR A 284 -9.26 24.57 -5.54
N SER A 285 -9.22 23.24 -5.52
CA SER A 285 -9.99 22.39 -6.43
C SER A 285 -10.47 21.14 -5.71
N VAL A 286 -11.72 20.74 -5.92
CA VAL A 286 -12.26 19.47 -5.42
C VAL A 286 -12.36 18.48 -6.57
N ASP A 287 -11.66 17.36 -6.43
CA ASP A 287 -11.75 16.20 -7.29
C ASP A 287 -12.79 15.22 -6.70
N ALA A 288 -13.74 14.77 -7.50
CA ALA A 288 -14.91 14.01 -7.08
C ALA A 288 -15.04 12.73 -7.92
N PRO A 289 -14.39 11.62 -7.51
CA PRO A 289 -14.34 10.41 -8.33
C PRO A 289 -15.70 9.71 -8.41
N GLU A 290 -16.07 9.27 -9.62
CA GLU A 290 -17.30 8.49 -9.88
C GLU A 290 -17.13 6.98 -9.73
N GLY A 291 -15.88 6.48 -9.71
CA GLY A 291 -15.56 5.07 -9.55
C GLY A 291 -15.86 4.52 -8.14
N LEU A 292 -15.59 3.22 -7.97
CA LEU A 292 -15.77 2.54 -6.68
C LEU A 292 -14.50 2.62 -5.80
N ASN A 293 -13.33 2.73 -6.41
CA ASN A 293 -12.04 2.64 -5.75
C ASN A 293 -11.70 3.90 -4.96
N ASN A 294 -11.43 3.75 -3.65
CA ASN A 294 -11.17 4.83 -2.71
C ASN A 294 -12.15 6.00 -2.86
N ARG A 295 -13.44 5.70 -3.06
CA ARG A 295 -14.47 6.68 -3.39
C ARG A 295 -14.68 7.70 -2.27
N ALA A 296 -14.01 8.85 -2.40
CA ALA A 296 -14.19 10.03 -1.58
C ALA A 296 -13.74 11.26 -2.38
N PRO A 297 -14.38 12.44 -2.21
CA PRO A 297 -13.87 13.66 -2.82
C PRO A 297 -12.54 14.05 -2.17
N ARG A 298 -11.71 14.79 -2.89
CA ARG A 298 -10.42 15.26 -2.39
C ARG A 298 -10.25 16.74 -2.72
N LEU A 299 -9.96 17.53 -1.69
CA LEU A 299 -9.57 18.92 -1.85
C LEU A 299 -8.07 18.99 -2.09
N THR A 300 -7.65 19.65 -3.17
CA THR A 300 -6.27 20.08 -3.38
C THR A 300 -6.20 21.60 -3.19
N ILE A 301 -5.29 22.04 -2.32
CA ILE A 301 -4.95 23.45 -2.10
C ILE A 301 -3.57 23.65 -2.70
N ARG A 302 -3.45 24.53 -3.70
CA ARG A 302 -2.20 24.84 -4.41
C ARG A 302 -1.80 26.29 -4.20
N TRP A 303 -0.51 26.57 -4.19
CA TRP A 303 0.04 27.92 -4.13
C TRP A 303 1.40 27.99 -4.83
N ASP A 304 1.88 29.22 -5.04
CA ASP A 304 3.23 29.49 -5.54
C ASP A 304 4.22 29.53 -4.36
N PRO A 305 5.14 28.56 -4.23
CA PRO A 305 6.11 28.53 -3.14
C PRO A 305 7.12 29.69 -3.22
N SER A 306 7.31 30.32 -4.38
CA SER A 306 8.16 31.51 -4.51
C SER A 306 7.53 32.76 -3.89
N VAL A 307 6.20 32.77 -3.71
CA VAL A 307 5.46 33.88 -3.08
C VAL A 307 5.20 33.63 -1.61
N LEU A 308 4.74 32.42 -1.23
CA LEU A 308 4.45 32.09 0.17
C LEU A 308 5.64 31.54 0.95
N HIS A 309 6.76 31.32 0.26
CA HIS A 309 8.04 30.89 0.81
C HIS A 309 7.96 29.63 1.67
N ILE A 310 7.12 28.67 1.25
CA ILE A 310 6.97 27.37 1.88
C ILE A 310 6.54 26.33 0.84
N THR A 311 7.08 25.12 0.93
CA THR A 311 6.70 23.99 0.07
C THR A 311 5.61 23.13 0.71
N GLY A 312 4.94 22.30 -0.09
CA GLY A 312 3.95 21.34 0.39
C GLY A 312 4.55 20.34 1.36
N ASP A 313 5.76 19.84 1.07
CA ASP A 313 6.48 18.91 1.94
C ASP A 313 6.83 19.54 3.30
N GLN A 314 7.21 20.82 3.33
CA GLN A 314 7.43 21.54 4.58
C GLN A 314 6.14 21.68 5.39
N VAL A 315 5.00 21.95 4.74
CA VAL A 315 3.69 21.96 5.41
C VAL A 315 3.34 20.58 5.98
N ALA A 316 3.52 19.52 5.20
CA ALA A 316 3.23 18.16 5.65
C ALA A 316 4.12 17.72 6.82
N GLU A 317 5.41 18.05 6.81
CA GLU A 317 6.33 17.76 7.92
C GLU A 317 5.95 18.55 9.18
N ASP A 318 5.57 19.83 9.07
CA ASP A 318 5.05 20.61 10.21
C ASP A 318 3.84 19.92 10.85
N PHE A 319 2.89 19.54 10.00
CA PHE A 319 1.64 18.89 10.40
C PHE A 319 1.88 17.53 11.04
N ALA A 320 2.87 16.77 10.54
CA ALA A 320 3.26 15.48 11.07
C ALA A 320 3.94 15.57 12.44
N ARG A 321 4.60 16.69 12.76
CA ARG A 321 5.45 16.86 13.97
C ARG A 321 4.82 17.69 15.07
N LYS A 322 3.97 18.66 14.75
CA LYS A 322 3.43 19.62 15.75
C LYS A 322 1.98 19.33 16.13
N PRO A 323 1.64 19.24 17.44
CA PRO A 323 0.28 18.97 17.90
C PRO A 323 -0.70 20.14 17.62
N PRO A 324 -1.99 19.85 17.34
CA PRO A 324 -2.52 18.53 17.02
C PRO A 324 -1.90 18.03 15.71
N ARG A 325 -1.45 16.77 15.70
CA ARG A 325 -0.78 16.17 14.55
C ARG A 325 -1.82 15.90 13.46
N ILE A 326 -1.50 16.27 12.22
CA ILE A 326 -2.38 16.09 11.06
C ILE A 326 -1.63 15.26 10.03
N ALA A 327 -2.21 14.13 9.61
CA ALA A 327 -1.71 13.36 8.48
C ALA A 327 -2.34 13.94 7.20
N ILE A 328 -1.53 14.54 6.33
CA ILE A 328 -1.97 15.20 5.09
C ILE A 328 -1.05 14.81 3.93
N GLY A 329 -1.57 14.80 2.69
CA GLY A 329 -0.71 14.60 1.52
C GLY A 329 -0.12 15.93 1.05
N SER A 330 1.13 15.92 0.61
CA SER A 330 1.78 17.05 -0.07
C SER A 330 2.10 16.70 -1.52
N GLY A 331 2.40 17.72 -2.32
CA GLY A 331 3.02 17.58 -3.62
C GLY A 331 3.68 18.89 -4.04
N ASP A 332 4.92 18.80 -4.47
CA ASP A 332 5.75 19.91 -4.95
C ASP A 332 6.23 19.61 -6.38
N GLY A 333 6.17 20.60 -7.27
CA GLY A 333 6.62 20.45 -8.66
C GLY A 333 6.05 21.52 -9.60
N ASP A 334 6.71 21.72 -10.74
CA ASP A 334 6.29 22.66 -11.80
C ASP A 334 6.01 24.10 -11.31
N GLY A 335 6.77 24.57 -10.32
CA GLY A 335 6.59 25.90 -9.72
C GLY A 335 5.36 26.02 -8.81
N SER A 336 4.74 24.90 -8.42
CA SER A 336 3.60 24.85 -7.51
C SER A 336 3.91 23.97 -6.31
N ALA A 337 3.42 24.40 -5.15
CA ALA A 337 3.34 23.59 -3.93
C ALA A 337 1.87 23.28 -3.63
N SER A 338 1.62 22.16 -2.96
CA SER A 338 0.25 21.74 -2.66
C SER A 338 0.12 20.85 -1.43
N VAL A 339 -1.08 20.89 -0.83
CA VAL A 339 -1.56 19.86 0.10
C VAL A 339 -2.92 19.31 -0.34
N ASN A 340 -3.18 18.06 0.06
CA ASN A 340 -4.38 17.31 -0.28
C ASN A 340 -5.11 16.83 0.98
N VAL A 341 -6.41 17.11 1.05
CA VAL A 341 -7.29 16.70 2.14
C VAL A 341 -8.35 15.74 1.62
N THR A 342 -8.33 14.51 2.13
CA THR A 342 -9.41 13.53 1.98
C THR A 342 -10.31 13.56 3.23
N PRO A 343 -11.61 13.86 3.10
CA PRO A 343 -12.49 14.13 4.23
C PRO A 343 -13.09 12.87 4.88
N SER A 344 -12.94 11.70 4.25
CA SER A 344 -13.65 10.47 4.65
C SER A 344 -13.36 9.99 6.07
N GLN A 345 -12.24 10.41 6.67
CA GLN A 345 -11.84 10.07 8.04
C GLN A 345 -11.85 11.26 9.00
N LEU A 346 -12.24 12.45 8.55
CA LEU A 346 -12.39 13.63 9.41
C LEU A 346 -13.58 13.44 10.35
N GLN A 347 -13.29 13.47 11.66
CA GLN A 347 -14.31 13.49 12.70
C GLN A 347 -14.93 14.89 12.83
N PRO A 348 -16.16 15.03 13.35
CA PRO A 348 -16.79 16.34 13.53
C PRO A 348 -15.88 17.35 14.23
N GLY A 349 -15.73 18.54 13.67
CA GLY A 349 -14.87 19.60 14.18
C GLY A 349 -13.40 19.51 13.73
N ASN A 350 -12.96 18.40 13.13
CA ASN A 350 -11.59 18.29 12.61
C ASN A 350 -11.37 19.24 11.44
N GLU A 351 -12.38 19.47 10.60
CA GLU A 351 -12.34 20.39 9.46
C GLU A 351 -11.96 21.81 9.89
N GLN A 352 -12.45 22.29 11.05
CA GLN A 352 -12.10 23.60 11.60
C GLN A 352 -10.62 23.66 12.02
N VAL A 353 -10.13 22.62 12.70
CA VAL A 353 -8.72 22.55 13.13
C VAL A 353 -7.78 22.52 11.92
N VAL A 354 -8.13 21.72 10.90
CA VAL A 354 -7.37 21.62 9.65
C VAL A 354 -7.39 22.96 8.91
N ALA A 355 -8.56 23.58 8.76
CA ALA A 355 -8.72 24.87 8.10
C ALA A 355 -7.86 25.97 8.75
N GLU A 356 -7.90 26.08 10.08
CA GLU A 356 -7.11 27.06 10.82
C GLU A 356 -5.61 26.78 10.74
N ARG A 357 -5.18 25.50 10.81
CA ARG A 357 -3.75 25.15 10.68
C ARG A 357 -3.21 25.46 9.30
N ILE A 358 -3.98 25.17 8.24
CA ILE A 358 -3.58 25.49 6.87
C ILE A 358 -3.54 27.01 6.66
N HIS A 359 -4.55 27.75 7.11
CA HIS A 359 -4.51 29.20 6.97
C HIS A 359 -3.35 29.82 7.77
N ALA A 360 -3.16 29.41 9.02
CA ALA A 360 -2.08 29.93 9.86
C ALA A 360 -0.71 29.69 9.22
N ILE A 361 -0.46 28.49 8.68
CA ILE A 361 0.81 28.21 8.01
C ILE A 361 0.93 29.02 6.71
N LEU A 362 -0.09 29.11 5.87
CA LEU A 362 -0.01 29.83 4.59
C LEU A 362 0.03 31.35 4.72
N THR A 363 -0.35 31.92 5.87
CA THR A 363 -0.30 33.38 6.14
C THR A 363 0.87 33.82 7.01
N GLU A 364 1.67 32.88 7.51
CA GLU A 364 2.88 33.19 8.28
C GLU A 364 3.92 33.88 7.38
N LYS A 365 4.50 34.98 7.89
CA LYS A 365 5.58 35.66 7.21
C LYS A 365 6.86 34.84 7.33
N ARG A 366 7.50 34.59 6.18
CA ARG A 366 8.75 33.85 6.07
C ARG A 366 9.76 34.63 5.26
N GLU A 367 11.02 34.33 5.48
CA GLU A 367 12.06 34.70 4.53
C GLU A 367 11.90 33.88 3.24
N PRO A 368 12.33 34.41 2.09
CA PRO A 368 12.31 33.66 0.84
C PRO A 368 12.94 32.28 0.97
N LEU A 369 12.35 31.30 0.28
CA LEU A 369 12.97 29.99 0.14
C LEU A 369 14.38 30.18 -0.44
N ASN A 370 15.34 29.55 0.21
CA ASN A 370 16.70 29.49 -0.27
C ASN A 370 16.97 28.09 -0.78
N ASP A 371 16.88 27.93 -2.10
CA ASP A 371 17.18 26.69 -2.79
C ASP A 371 18.68 26.56 -3.12
N ASP A 372 19.51 27.55 -2.75
CA ASP A 372 20.95 27.46 -2.92
C ASP A 372 21.50 26.35 -2.01
N LEU A 373 22.00 25.29 -2.66
CA LEU A 373 22.71 24.23 -1.96
C LEU A 373 24.00 24.80 -1.36
N ALA A 374 24.17 24.64 -0.04
CA ALA A 374 25.42 25.02 0.61
C ALA A 374 26.59 24.29 -0.08
N ALA A 375 27.60 25.04 -0.55
CA ALA A 375 28.71 24.49 -1.33
C ALA A 375 29.29 23.23 -0.66
N ALA A 376 29.41 22.15 -1.45
CA ALA A 376 29.92 20.89 -0.97
C ALA A 376 31.34 21.06 -0.38
N ARG A 377 31.53 20.56 0.84
CA ARG A 377 32.82 20.51 1.55
C ARG A 377 33.36 19.08 1.65
N LEU A 378 32.63 18.12 1.07
CA LEU A 378 32.97 16.72 0.98
C LEU A 378 32.91 16.29 -0.50
N ASP A 379 33.92 15.57 -0.96
CA ASP A 379 33.90 14.87 -2.24
C ASP A 379 33.53 13.40 -1.98
N VAL A 380 32.38 12.94 -2.47
CA VAL A 380 31.90 11.57 -2.31
C VAL A 380 32.26 10.67 -3.50
N SER A 381 33.00 11.17 -4.50
CA SER A 381 33.33 10.43 -5.73
C SER A 381 34.19 9.19 -5.47
N GLY A 382 33.77 8.04 -5.99
CA GLY A 382 34.50 6.79 -5.88
C GLY A 382 33.64 5.65 -5.34
N THR A 383 34.31 4.58 -4.94
CA THR A 383 33.65 3.35 -4.47
C THR A 383 33.66 3.29 -2.95
N TRP A 384 32.54 2.92 -2.36
CA TRP A 384 32.32 2.85 -0.91
C TRP A 384 31.81 1.48 -0.53
N GLU A 385 32.43 0.85 0.47
CA GLU A 385 31.84 -0.28 1.19
C GLU A 385 30.89 0.29 2.25
N VAL A 386 29.63 -0.13 2.22
CA VAL A 386 28.55 0.42 3.03
C VAL A 386 27.98 -0.68 3.90
N GLN A 387 28.14 -0.56 5.22
CA GLN A 387 27.50 -1.44 6.17
C GLN A 387 26.15 -0.86 6.54
N VAL A 388 25.07 -1.59 6.23
CA VAL A 388 23.72 -1.23 6.64
C VAL A 388 23.35 -2.05 7.87
N GLN A 389 23.12 -1.38 8.99
CA GLN A 389 22.74 -1.99 10.26
C GLN A 389 21.21 -2.00 10.37
N TYR A 390 20.65 -3.21 10.33
CA TYR A 390 19.26 -3.48 10.70
C TYR A 390 19.18 -3.88 12.17
N ALA A 391 17.96 -4.10 12.68
CA ALA A 391 17.72 -4.40 14.09
C ALA A 391 18.48 -5.63 14.62
N THR A 392 18.66 -6.66 13.79
CA THR A 392 19.27 -7.94 14.20
C THR A 392 20.35 -8.45 13.24
N SER A 393 20.73 -7.65 12.23
CA SER A 393 21.69 -8.06 11.21
C SER A 393 22.40 -6.86 10.60
N VAL A 394 23.49 -7.15 9.88
CA VAL A 394 24.23 -6.20 9.07
C VAL A 394 24.27 -6.72 7.63
N SER A 395 23.91 -5.87 6.68
CA SER A 395 24.12 -6.14 5.25
C SER A 395 25.31 -5.36 4.72
N GLN A 396 26.02 -5.95 3.75
CA GLN A 396 27.14 -5.32 3.06
C GLN A 396 26.66 -4.83 1.70
N HIS A 397 26.56 -3.52 1.57
CA HIS A 397 26.19 -2.82 0.35
C HIS A 397 27.44 -2.14 -0.24
N ARG A 398 27.33 -1.70 -1.49
CA ARG A 398 28.40 -0.93 -2.14
C ARG A 398 27.82 0.26 -2.88
N TRP A 399 28.47 1.41 -2.79
CA TRP A 399 28.19 2.55 -3.66
C TRP A 399 29.33 2.77 -4.64
N THR A 400 29.02 3.15 -5.85
CA THR A 400 29.97 3.76 -6.79
C THR A 400 29.39 5.08 -7.22
N LEU A 401 29.95 6.17 -6.70
CA LEU A 401 29.41 7.52 -6.80
C LEU A 401 30.28 8.40 -7.70
N SER A 402 29.64 9.31 -8.43
CA SER A 402 30.25 10.43 -9.13
C SER A 402 29.59 11.71 -8.61
N GLN A 403 30.41 12.70 -8.24
CA GLN A 403 29.92 14.00 -7.80
C GLN A 403 30.26 15.09 -8.83
N ASP A 404 29.29 15.93 -9.13
CA ASP A 404 29.45 17.16 -9.92
C ASP A 404 28.90 18.34 -9.12
N GLY A 405 29.81 19.16 -8.57
CA GLY A 405 29.45 20.20 -7.61
C GLY A 405 28.78 19.61 -6.38
N ASN A 406 27.50 19.95 -6.16
CA ASN A 406 26.68 19.42 -5.07
C ASN A 406 25.94 18.13 -5.46
N TRP A 407 25.82 17.82 -6.74
CA TRP A 407 24.98 16.72 -7.24
C TRP A 407 25.74 15.40 -7.25
N VAL A 408 25.07 14.34 -6.84
CA VAL A 408 25.61 12.99 -6.79
C VAL A 408 24.78 12.07 -7.67
N SER A 409 25.45 11.21 -8.41
CA SER A 409 24.85 10.14 -9.19
C SER A 409 25.70 8.88 -9.07
N GLY A 410 25.13 7.71 -9.34
CA GLY A 410 25.92 6.48 -9.32
C GLY A 410 25.11 5.21 -9.23
N ILE A 411 25.77 4.18 -8.73
CA ILE A 411 25.21 2.84 -8.53
C ILE A 411 25.22 2.48 -7.05
N HIS A 412 24.12 1.90 -6.58
CA HIS A 412 23.99 1.27 -5.27
C HIS A 412 23.74 -0.23 -5.46
N GLU A 413 24.65 -1.03 -4.95
CA GLU A 413 24.53 -2.48 -4.88
C GLU A 413 24.07 -2.89 -3.49
N THR A 414 22.92 -3.55 -3.45
CA THR A 414 22.26 -4.12 -2.28
C THR A 414 22.49 -5.63 -2.24
N ASP A 415 21.95 -6.31 -1.23
CA ASP A 415 22.01 -7.77 -1.13
C ASP A 415 21.50 -8.51 -2.38
N TYR A 416 20.52 -7.95 -3.10
CA TYR A 416 19.81 -8.66 -4.17
C TYR A 416 19.64 -7.87 -5.47
N ALA A 417 20.19 -6.66 -5.55
CA ALA A 417 20.00 -5.78 -6.70
C ALA A 417 21.10 -4.74 -6.84
N THR A 418 21.36 -4.37 -8.10
CA THR A 418 22.16 -3.21 -8.49
C THR A 418 21.20 -2.15 -9.02
N ILE A 419 21.12 -1.00 -8.34
CA ILE A 419 20.15 0.06 -8.62
C ILE A 419 20.83 1.42 -8.78
N GLN A 420 20.18 2.36 -9.45
CA GLN A 420 20.66 3.73 -9.54
C GLN A 420 20.53 4.42 -8.18
N ILE A 421 21.50 5.27 -7.85
CA ILE A 421 21.50 6.15 -6.69
C ILE A 421 21.75 7.58 -7.16
N ALA A 422 21.02 8.53 -6.60
CA ALA A 422 21.16 9.95 -6.87
C ALA A 422 21.05 10.73 -5.56
N GLY A 423 21.46 12.00 -5.55
CA GLY A 423 21.27 12.85 -4.40
C GLY A 423 22.15 14.08 -4.39
N VAL A 424 22.39 14.62 -3.20
CA VAL A 424 23.13 15.86 -3.01
C VAL A 424 24.09 15.79 -1.81
N VAL A 425 25.15 16.60 -1.91
CA VAL A 425 26.05 16.95 -0.79
C VAL A 425 25.86 18.42 -0.47
N GLU A 426 25.60 18.74 0.79
CA GLU A 426 25.45 20.11 1.29
C GLU A 426 26.39 20.32 2.48
N GLY A 427 27.44 21.13 2.29
CA GLY A 427 28.54 21.18 3.26
C GLY A 427 29.15 19.79 3.47
N ASN A 428 28.99 19.22 4.68
CA ASN A 428 29.45 17.87 5.04
C ASN A 428 28.30 16.85 5.15
N GLN A 429 27.07 17.25 4.82
CA GLN A 429 25.89 16.38 4.85
C GLN A 429 25.71 15.74 3.48
N VAL A 430 25.23 14.50 3.48
CA VAL A 430 24.93 13.72 2.28
C VAL A 430 23.49 13.22 2.38
N LYS A 431 22.71 13.47 1.33
CA LYS A 431 21.35 12.97 1.17
C LYS A 431 21.30 12.20 -0.13
N LEU A 432 21.14 10.88 -0.07
CA LEU A 432 21.10 10.02 -1.25
C LEU A 432 19.82 9.22 -1.26
N GLU A 433 19.30 8.95 -2.44
CA GLU A 433 18.16 8.08 -2.63
C GLU A 433 18.43 7.02 -3.69
N SER A 434 17.88 5.84 -3.45
CA SER A 434 17.82 4.77 -4.45
C SER A 434 16.55 3.94 -4.20
N HIS A 435 16.07 3.28 -5.25
CA HIS A 435 14.78 2.59 -5.19
C HIS A 435 14.90 1.17 -5.70
N MET A 436 14.82 0.19 -4.79
CA MET A 436 14.72 -1.21 -5.17
C MET A 436 13.29 -1.51 -5.62
N ARG A 437 13.15 -2.09 -6.81
CA ARG A 437 11.85 -2.49 -7.38
C ARG A 437 11.84 -3.99 -7.69
N ARG A 438 10.74 -4.64 -7.33
CA ARG A 438 10.34 -5.97 -7.79
C ARG A 438 8.87 -5.89 -8.20
N PRO A 439 8.35 -6.80 -9.05
CA PRO A 439 6.91 -6.82 -9.32
C PRO A 439 6.09 -6.75 -8.03
N GLY A 440 5.22 -5.74 -7.96
CA GLY A 440 4.37 -5.45 -6.80
C GLY A 440 5.04 -4.84 -5.56
N ASN A 441 6.37 -4.69 -5.52
CA ASN A 441 7.08 -4.28 -4.30
C ASN A 441 8.11 -3.18 -4.58
N TRP A 442 8.23 -2.24 -3.66
CA TRP A 442 9.14 -1.11 -3.75
C TRP A 442 9.72 -0.79 -2.38
N ILE A 443 11.05 -0.66 -2.30
CA ILE A 443 11.75 -0.23 -1.10
C ILE A 443 12.54 1.03 -1.44
N PRO A 444 12.18 2.21 -0.91
CA PRO A 444 13.05 3.37 -0.96
C PRO A 444 14.20 3.21 0.02
N PHE A 445 15.39 3.62 -0.37
CA PHE A 445 16.52 3.82 0.53
C PHE A 445 16.85 5.30 0.52
N LEU A 446 16.34 6.04 1.51
CA LEU A 446 16.63 7.47 1.67
C LEU A 446 17.70 7.62 2.75
N PHE A 447 18.94 7.76 2.30
CA PHE A 447 20.11 7.95 3.16
C PHE A 447 20.22 9.41 3.56
N GLY A 448 20.31 9.66 4.86
CA GLY A 448 20.67 10.96 5.42
C GLY A 448 21.83 10.79 6.38
N GLY A 449 22.95 11.46 6.11
CA GLY A 449 24.16 11.28 6.91
C GLY A 449 25.17 12.39 6.73
N SER A 450 26.33 12.21 7.35
CA SER A 450 27.45 13.13 7.23
C SER A 450 28.78 12.40 7.38
N GLY A 451 29.85 13.05 6.99
CA GLY A 451 31.18 12.48 7.19
C GLY A 451 32.32 13.40 6.83
N THR A 452 33.53 12.82 6.88
CA THR A 452 34.80 13.52 6.66
C THR A 452 35.78 12.59 5.96
N GLY A 453 36.40 13.07 4.87
CA GLY A 453 37.39 12.30 4.12
C GLY A 453 36.79 11.04 3.50
N ASP A 454 37.18 9.89 4.03
CA ASP A 454 36.84 8.56 3.49
C ASP A 454 35.80 7.80 4.31
N SER A 455 35.12 8.47 5.26
CA SER A 455 34.10 7.86 6.11
C SER A 455 32.80 8.66 6.12
N LEU A 456 31.68 7.96 6.04
CA LEU A 456 30.31 8.48 6.14
C LEU A 456 29.51 7.66 7.15
N THR A 457 28.61 8.30 7.90
CA THR A 457 27.64 7.60 8.76
C THR A 457 26.29 8.31 8.73
N GLY A 458 25.21 7.57 8.99
CA GLY A 458 23.88 8.18 9.02
C GLY A 458 22.73 7.19 9.23
N THR A 459 21.54 7.66 8.90
CA THR A 459 20.28 6.93 8.97
C THR A 459 19.75 6.63 7.57
N ILE A 460 18.92 5.60 7.46
CA ILE A 460 18.18 5.24 6.25
C ILE A 460 16.70 5.24 6.59
N HIS A 461 15.92 6.07 5.89
CA HIS A 461 14.46 5.97 5.89
C HIS A 461 14.03 5.00 4.78
N LEU A 462 13.27 3.97 5.17
CA LEU A 462 12.90 2.86 4.30
C LEU A 462 11.43 2.89 3.85
N GLY A 463 10.72 4.01 4.01
CA GLY A 463 9.29 4.11 3.67
C GLY A 463 8.42 3.62 4.84
N GLU A 464 7.49 2.69 4.57
CA GLU A 464 6.64 2.11 5.62
C GLU A 464 7.36 1.05 6.49
N TYR A 465 8.63 0.77 6.21
CA TYR A 465 9.49 -0.10 7.01
C TYR A 465 10.22 0.69 8.12
N GLN A 466 10.75 -0.04 9.10
CA GLN A 466 11.57 0.55 10.18
C GLN A 466 12.84 1.20 9.63
N THR A 467 13.30 2.30 10.25
CA THR A 467 14.56 2.95 9.88
C THR A 467 15.77 2.06 10.17
N ALA A 468 16.81 2.19 9.36
CA ALA A 468 18.11 1.56 9.57
C ALA A 468 19.20 2.62 9.77
N THR A 469 20.41 2.20 10.15
CA THR A 469 21.60 3.07 10.13
C THR A 469 22.65 2.54 9.16
N PHE A 470 23.59 3.40 8.76
CA PHE A 470 24.70 2.97 7.93
C PHE A 470 26.03 3.57 8.36
N SER A 471 27.10 2.86 8.06
CA SER A 471 28.47 3.37 8.03
C SER A 471 29.12 2.99 6.71
N ALA A 472 29.74 3.93 6.01
CA ALA A 472 30.41 3.69 4.75
C ALA A 472 31.88 4.11 4.80
N GLN A 473 32.74 3.33 4.15
CA GLN A 473 34.16 3.56 4.04
C GLN A 473 34.59 3.54 2.57
N ARG A 474 35.28 4.59 2.11
CA ARG A 474 35.79 4.65 0.75
C ARG A 474 36.89 3.61 0.53
N THR A 475 36.81 2.88 -0.57
CA THR A 475 37.87 1.97 -0.97
C THR A 475 39.01 2.73 -1.66
N PRO A 476 40.28 2.32 -1.44
CA PRO A 476 41.41 2.92 -2.15
C PRO A 476 41.25 2.77 -3.66
N ALA A 477 41.50 3.84 -4.42
CA ALA A 477 41.36 3.83 -5.88
C ALA A 477 42.20 2.71 -6.52
N GLY A 478 41.53 1.74 -7.14
CA GLY A 478 42.15 0.60 -7.81
C GLY A 478 42.66 0.95 -9.21
N ARG A 479 43.92 0.59 -9.48
CA ARG A 479 44.73 0.78 -10.71
C ARG A 479 45.05 2.24 -11.07
N LYS A 480 46.35 2.57 -10.99
CA LYS A 480 46.93 3.76 -11.63
C LYS A 480 46.64 3.72 -13.13
N GLY A 481 46.12 4.82 -13.67
CA GLY A 481 45.87 4.96 -15.10
C GLY A 481 47.12 4.59 -15.91
N ARG A 482 46.97 3.68 -16.87
CA ARG A 482 48.00 3.38 -17.87
C ARG A 482 47.48 3.80 -19.23
N ARG A 483 48.38 4.27 -20.10
CA ARG A 483 48.05 4.45 -21.51
C ARG A 483 47.58 3.10 -22.08
N VAL A 484 46.36 3.07 -22.60
CA VAL A 484 45.82 1.92 -23.31
C VAL A 484 46.16 2.09 -24.78
N THR A 485 46.91 1.14 -25.33
CA THR A 485 47.19 1.09 -26.77
C THR A 485 46.17 0.15 -27.41
N ILE A 486 45.44 0.64 -28.42
CA ILE A 486 44.55 -0.19 -29.25
C ILE A 486 45.39 -0.67 -30.45
N PRO A 487 45.69 -1.97 -30.59
CA PRO A 487 46.47 -2.46 -31.72
C PRO A 487 45.68 -2.31 -33.03
N GLY A 488 46.36 -1.88 -34.09
CA GLY A 488 45.76 -1.61 -35.41
C GLY A 488 45.66 -2.82 -36.35
N GLY A 489 45.75 -4.05 -35.84
CA GLY A 489 45.73 -5.28 -36.64
C GLY A 489 45.34 -6.53 -35.84
N PRO A 490 45.10 -7.69 -36.51
CA PRO A 490 44.80 -8.96 -35.83
C PRO A 490 45.94 -9.36 -34.88
N PRO A 491 45.65 -10.14 -33.81
CA PRO A 491 46.56 -10.31 -32.68
C PRO A 491 47.78 -11.14 -33.08
N LEU A 492 48.83 -10.46 -33.55
CA LEU A 492 50.17 -11.02 -33.74
C LEU A 492 51.15 -10.57 -32.64
N ALA A 493 50.69 -9.71 -31.74
CA ALA A 493 51.37 -9.37 -30.49
C ALA A 493 50.33 -8.96 -29.43
N THR A 494 50.02 -9.88 -28.54
CA THR A 494 49.45 -9.61 -27.20
C THR A 494 50.42 -10.14 -26.17
#